data_AF-A0A3C1G873-F1
#
_entry.id   AF-A0A3C1G873-F1
#
_cell.length_a   1.000
_cell.length_b   1.000
_cell.length_c   1.000
_cell.angle_alpha   90.00
_cell.angle_beta   90.00
_cell.angle_gamma   90.00
#
_symmetry.space_group_name_H-M   'P 1'
#
loop_
_entity.id
_entity.type
_entity.pdbx_description
1 polymer ?
#
loop_
_entity_poly.entity_id
_entity_poly.type
_entity_poly.pdbx_seq_one_letter_code
_entity_poly.pdbx_strand_id
1 'polypeptide(L)' 'MSVNAGLASLPPLPPLPPRSRTIAFTSGKGGVGKSNLALNTGLLLAQRGRRVVILDGDLGL' A
#
# COMPACT_ATOMS: atom_id res chain seq x y z
N MET A 1 -18.75 39.34 14.62
CA MET A 1 -17.54 39.76 13.89
C MET A 1 -16.61 38.56 13.84
N SER A 2 -16.15 38.23 12.65
CA SER A 2 -15.55 36.96 12.17
C SER A 2 -14.60 36.21 13.12
N VAL A 3 -14.85 34.91 13.31
CA VAL A 3 -13.94 33.91 13.94
C VAL A 3 -12.97 33.27 12.93
N ASN A 4 -12.77 33.86 11.75
CA ASN A 4 -12.03 33.21 10.65
C ASN A 4 -10.56 33.64 10.51
N ALA A 5 -9.85 33.92 11.61
CA ALA A 5 -8.47 34.43 11.57
C ALA A 5 -7.37 33.37 11.82
N GLY A 6 -7.72 32.16 12.27
CA GLY A 6 -6.73 31.15 12.69
C GLY A 6 -6.24 30.18 11.62
N LEU A 7 -7.00 29.99 10.53
CA LEU A 7 -6.64 29.04 9.47
C LEU A 7 -5.74 29.65 8.38
N ALA A 8 -5.76 30.98 8.24
CA ALA A 8 -4.99 31.71 7.22
C ALA A 8 -3.48 31.81 7.54
N SER A 9 -3.08 31.48 8.77
CA SER A 9 -1.69 31.58 9.25
C SER A 9 -1.01 30.23 9.49
N LEU A 10 -1.64 29.11 9.13
CA LEU A 10 -0.99 27.80 9.26
C LEU A 10 0.15 27.69 8.23
N PRO A 11 1.34 27.21 8.64
CA PRO A 11 2.41 26.95 7.69
C PRO A 11 1.93 25.94 6.64
N PRO A 12 2.40 26.06 5.39
CA PRO A 12 2.04 25.10 4.34
C PRO A 12 2.42 23.68 4.79
N LEU A 13 1.49 22.75 4.60
CA LEU A 13 1.71 21.36 4.99
C LEU A 13 2.93 20.79 4.25
N PRO A 14 3.74 19.96 4.91
CA PRO A 14 4.84 19.30 4.24
C PRO A 14 4.32 18.45 3.07
N PRO A 15 5.14 18.24 2.03
CA PRO A 15 4.77 17.37 0.92
C PRO A 15 4.36 16.00 1.44
N LEU A 16 3.25 15.47 0.91
CA LEU A 16 2.81 14.13 1.25
C LEU A 16 3.88 13.11 0.83
N PRO A 17 4.11 12.07 1.64
CA PRO A 17 5.05 11.02 1.27
C PRO A 17 4.62 10.35 -0.04
N PRO A 18 5.58 9.86 -0.84
CA PRO A 18 5.28 9.18 -2.08
C PRO A 18 4.36 7.98 -1.84
N ARG A 19 3.30 7.86 -2.63
CA ARG A 19 2.35 6.75 -2.52
C ARG A 19 2.99 5.45 -3.00
N SER A 20 2.84 4.38 -2.21
CA SER A 20 3.15 3.03 -2.66
C SER A 20 2.06 2.52 -3.60
N ARG A 21 2.43 1.63 -4.52
CA ARG A 21 1.47 0.88 -5.33
C ARG A 21 1.04 -0.36 -4.55
N THR A 22 -0.27 -0.53 -4.35
CA THR A 22 -0.86 -1.69 -3.67
C THR A 22 -1.50 -2.63 -4.68
N ILE A 23 -1.25 -3.93 -4.55
CA ILE A 23 -1.81 -4.99 -5.38
C ILE A 23 -2.40 -6.05 -4.45
N ALA A 24 -3.66 -6.38 -4.62
CA ALA A 24 -4.34 -7.42 -3.85
C ALA A 24 -4.57 -8.67 -4.71
N PHE A 25 -4.11 -9.82 -4.25
CA PHE A 25 -4.34 -11.11 -4.89
C PHE A 25 -5.45 -11.85 -4.15
N THR A 26 -6.60 -12.04 -4.79
CA THR A 26 -7.79 -12.68 -4.19
C THR A 26 -8.26 -13.87 -5.03
N SER A 27 -9.09 -14.73 -4.45
CA SER A 27 -9.74 -15.87 -5.12
C SER A 27 -10.90 -16.37 -4.27
N GLY A 28 -11.95 -16.86 -4.92
CA GLY A 28 -13.07 -17.54 -4.25
C GLY A 28 -12.83 -19.03 -3.98
N LYS A 29 -11.67 -19.58 -4.36
CA LYS A 29 -11.34 -21.01 -4.19
C LYS A 29 -9.98 -21.20 -3.50
N GLY A 30 -9.90 -22.24 -2.67
CA GLY A 30 -8.65 -22.71 -2.07
C GLY A 30 -7.70 -23.30 -3.13
N GLY A 31 -6.40 -23.24 -2.87
CA GLY A 31 -5.40 -23.92 -3.70
C GLY A 31 -5.08 -23.32 -5.08
N VAL A 32 -5.70 -22.22 -5.50
CA VAL A 32 -5.45 -21.63 -6.85
C VAL A 32 -4.08 -20.97 -7.04
N GLY A 33 -3.20 -21.04 -6.04
CA GLY A 33 -1.84 -20.49 -6.14
C GLY A 33 -1.67 -18.99 -5.85
N LYS A 34 -2.63 -18.34 -5.17
CA LYS A 34 -2.55 -16.91 -4.80
C LYS A 34 -1.22 -16.53 -4.14
N SER A 35 -0.81 -17.29 -3.13
CA SER A 35 0.42 -17.02 -2.37
C SER A 35 1.66 -17.20 -3.25
N ASN A 36 1.67 -18.21 -4.12
CA ASN A 36 2.74 -18.39 -5.12
C ASN A 36 2.84 -17.19 -6.07
N LEU A 37 1.70 -16.69 -6.56
CA LEU A 37 1.68 -15.54 -7.45
C LEU A 37 2.13 -14.25 -6.74
N ALA A 38 1.66 -14.01 -5.51
CA ALA A 38 2.06 -12.88 -4.69
C ALA A 38 3.57 -12.87 -4.39
N LEU A 39 4.11 -14.02 -3.97
CA LEU A 39 5.54 -14.20 -3.69
C LEU A 39 6.40 -13.98 -4.94
N ASN A 40 6.08 -14.65 -6.05
CA ASN A 40 6.87 -14.51 -7.28
C ASN A 40 6.79 -13.10 -7.87
N THR A 41 5.63 -12.44 -7.79
CA THR A 41 5.49 -11.04 -8.21
C THR A 41 6.36 -10.12 -7.35
N GLY A 42 6.34 -10.31 -6.02
CA GLY A 42 7.17 -9.54 -5.10
C GLY A 42 8.67 -9.76 -5.32
N LEU A 43 9.08 -11.01 -5.52
CA LEU A 43 10.48 -11.37 -5.81
C LEU A 43 10.96 -10.69 -7.10
N LEU A 44 10.16 -10.77 -8.17
CA LEU A 44 10.50 -10.16 -9.45
C LEU A 44 10.59 -8.63 -9.35
N LEU A 45 9.72 -7.99 -8.56
CA LEU A 45 9.78 -6.55 -8.31
C LEU A 45 11.01 -6.17 -7.49
N ALA A 46 11.35 -6.96 -6.47
CA ALA A 46 12.55 -6.77 -5.66
C ALA A 46 13.83 -6.92 -6.51
N GLN A 47 13.89 -7.93 -7.39
CA GLN A 47 15.00 -8.11 -8.34
C GLN A 47 15.15 -6.91 -9.30
N ARG A 48 14.07 -6.18 -9.58
CA ARG A 48 14.09 -4.92 -10.36
C ARG A 48 14.38 -3.69 -9.51
N GLY A 49 14.91 -3.85 -8.30
CA GLY A 49 15.31 -2.77 -7.40
C GLY A 49 14.14 -2.03 -6.74
N ARG A 50 12.92 -2.60 -6.75
CA ARG A 50 11.77 -1.99 -6.07
C ARG A 50 11.76 -2.38 -4.59
N ARG A 51 11.43 -1.44 -3.72
CA ARG A 51 11.10 -1.75 -2.31
C ARG A 51 9.70 -2.36 -2.28
N VAL A 52 9.63 -3.60 -1.81
CA VAL A 52 8.39 -4.40 -1.80
C VAL A 52 8.13 -4.86 -0.37
N VAL A 53 6.86 -4.84 0.02
CA VAL A 53 6.35 -5.49 1.22
C VAL A 53 5.28 -6.47 0.77
N ILE A 54 5.34 -7.69 1.30
CA ILE A 54 4.28 -8.69 1.13
C ILE A 54 3.50 -8.74 2.44
N LEU A 55 2.18 -8.67 2.34
CA LEU A 55 1.25 -8.84 3.44
C LEU A 55 0.47 -10.12 3.17
N ASP A 56 0.60 -11.10 4.06
CA ASP A 56 -0.26 -12.28 4.01
C ASP A 56 -1.62 -11.95 4.62
N GLY A 57 -2.66 -12.09 3.81
CA GLY A 57 -4.04 -11.80 4.20
C GLY A 57 -4.82 -13.04 4.61
N ASP A 58 -4.20 -14.21 4.64
CA ASP A 58 -4.82 -15.42 5.16
C ASP A 58 -4.85 -15.37 6.69
N LEU A 59 -6.02 -15.06 7.25
CA LEU A 59 -6.25 -14.99 8.70
C LEU A 59 -6.60 -16.36 9.31
N GLY A 60 -6.61 -17.44 8.51
CA GLY A 60 -6.87 -18.80 9.00
C GLY A 60 -8.29 -19.04 9.55
N LEU A 61 -9.29 -18.29 9.05
CA LEU A 61 -10.71 -18.42 9.41
C LEU A 61 -11.43 -19.55 8.66
#